data_AF-A0A5C9EFD6-F1
#
_entry.id   AF-A0A5C9EFD6-F1
#
_cell.length_a   1.000
_cell.length_b   1.000
_cell.length_c   1.000
_cell.angle_alpha   90.00
_cell.angle_beta   90.00
_cell.angle_gamma   90.00
#
_symmetry.space_group_name_H-M   'P 1'
#
loop_
_entity.id
_entity.type
_entity.pdbx_description
1 polymer ?
#
loop_
_entity_poly.entity_id
_entity_poly.type
_entity_poly.pdbx_seq_one_letter_code
_entity_poly.pdbx_strand_id
1 'polypeptide(L)'
;MRQKKTIRIKNPKLIKIRNNLRTLWIEFSKDLRRKLDEKEERILDSSEEGDLMEISHKKQEISLILEKSICKCYNCFRTNTDMTYNPLEKAWFCVDCYKDINYYLKQGGDSLLFP
;
A
#
# COMPACT_ATOMS: atom_id res chain seq x y z
N MET A 1 -21.17 -6.31 5.18
CA MET A 1 -20.54 -5.39 4.22
C MET A 1 -19.66 -4.41 4.97
N ARG A 2 -18.33 -4.37 4.71
CA ARG A 2 -17.46 -3.38 5.36
C ARG A 2 -17.78 -2.00 4.78
N GLN A 3 -18.26 -1.09 5.61
CA GLN A 3 -18.63 0.26 5.19
C GLN A 3 -17.40 1.03 4.70
N LYS A 4 -17.61 1.97 3.76
CA LYS A 4 -16.59 2.98 3.40
C LYS A 4 -16.13 3.70 4.68
N LYS A 5 -14.82 3.92 4.81
CA LYS A 5 -14.24 4.64 5.95
C LYS A 5 -13.29 5.70 5.45
N THR A 6 -13.54 6.96 5.79
CA THR A 6 -12.63 8.06 5.48
C THR A 6 -11.99 8.56 6.76
N ILE A 7 -10.67 8.63 6.79
CA ILE A 7 -9.91 9.24 7.89
C ILE A 7 -9.48 10.63 7.46
N ARG A 8 -10.05 11.65 8.11
CA ARG A 8 -9.69 13.06 7.95
C ARG A 8 -9.15 13.61 9.26
N ILE A 9 -7.95 14.17 9.22
CA ILE A 9 -7.31 14.76 10.42
C ILE A 9 -7.18 16.26 10.18
N LYS A 10 -7.85 17.07 11.02
CA LYS A 10 -7.79 18.54 10.91
C LYS A 10 -6.67 19.17 11.73
N ASN A 11 -6.26 18.52 12.83
CA ASN A 11 -5.23 19.06 13.72
C ASN A 11 -3.84 18.96 13.06
N PRO A 12 -3.10 20.06 12.85
CA PRO A 12 -1.80 20.05 12.18
C PRO A 12 -0.75 19.18 12.87
N LYS A 13 -0.75 19.09 14.21
CA LYS A 13 0.16 18.23 14.96
C LYS A 13 -0.13 16.75 14.68
N LEU A 14 -1.41 16.37 14.66
CA LEU A 14 -1.81 15.00 14.35
C LEU A 14 -1.56 14.64 12.87
N ILE A 15 -1.68 15.60 11.96
CA ILE A 15 -1.29 15.42 10.54
C ILE A 15 0.20 15.08 10.45
N LYS A 16 1.06 15.83 11.16
CA LYS A 16 2.50 15.58 11.20
C LYS A 16 2.81 14.18 11.75
N ILE A 17 2.20 13.81 12.87
CA ILE A 17 2.35 12.48 13.48
C ILE A 17 1.95 11.38 12.49
N ARG A 18 0.76 11.49 11.88
CA ARG A 18 0.29 10.55 10.87
C ARG A 18 1.29 10.39 9.73
N ASN A 19 1.75 11.50 9.15
CA ASN A 19 2.66 11.46 8.01
C ASN A 19 3.99 10.79 8.39
N ASN A 20 4.54 11.12 9.55
CA ASN A 20 5.77 10.51 10.05
C ASN A 20 5.61 9.00 10.30
N LEU A 21 4.50 8.58 10.91
CA LEU A 21 4.22 7.15 11.12
C LEU A 21 4.11 6.41 9.79
N ARG A 22 3.44 6.98 8.79
CA ARG A 22 3.34 6.36 7.46
C ARG A 22 4.71 6.22 6.81
N THR A 23 5.56 7.25 6.87
CA THR A 23 6.94 7.18 6.37
C THR A 23 7.71 6.08 7.08
N LEU A 24 7.62 5.99 8.41
CA LEU A 24 8.31 4.95 9.18
C LEU A 24 7.88 3.54 8.76
N TRP A 25 6.58 3.30 8.57
CA TRP A 25 6.09 2.00 8.09
C TRP A 25 6.57 1.68 6.66
N ILE A 26 6.60 2.67 5.77
CA ILE A 26 7.12 2.50 4.41
C ILE A 26 8.60 2.12 4.42
N GLU A 27 9.41 2.84 5.20
CA GLU A 27 10.85 2.54 5.31
C GLU A 27 11.09 1.18 5.96
N PHE A 28 10.32 0.83 6.99
CA PHE A 28 10.38 -0.51 7.59
C PHE A 28 10.08 -1.62 6.57
N SER A 29 9.06 -1.45 5.72
CA SER A 29 8.76 -2.42 4.65
C SER A 29 9.88 -2.51 3.62
N LYS A 30 10.55 -1.41 3.29
CA LYS A 30 11.72 -1.42 2.40
C LYS A 30 12.89 -2.19 3.02
N ASP A 31 13.15 -1.97 4.31
CA ASP A 31 14.19 -2.70 5.04
C ASP A 31 13.93 -4.21 5.10
N LEU A 32 12.68 -4.63 5.32
CA LEU A 32 12.32 -6.04 5.25
C LEU A 32 12.57 -6.63 3.86
N ARG A 33 12.21 -5.89 2.80
CA ARG A 33 12.42 -6.33 1.42
C ARG A 33 13.91 -6.44 1.08
N ARG A 34 14.71 -5.45 1.48
CA ARG A 34 16.17 -5.46 1.33
C ARG A 34 16.82 -6.69 1.98
N LYS A 35 16.39 -7.06 3.19
CA LYS A 35 16.87 -8.30 3.84
C LYS A 35 16.52 -9.57 3.06
N LEU A 36 15.38 -9.59 2.37
CA LEU A 36 14.99 -10.69 1.49
C LEU A 36 15.80 -10.68 0.18
N ASP A 37 16.12 -9.50 -0.36
CA ASP A 37 17.01 -9.36 -1.51
C ASP A 37 18.43 -9.89 -1.17
N GLU A 38 18.99 -9.49 -0.03
CA GLU A 38 20.29 -9.99 0.47
C GLU A 38 20.27 -11.50 0.76
N LYS A 39 19.11 -12.07 1.11
CA LYS A 39 18.97 -13.52 1.31
C LYS A 39 18.92 -14.25 -0.04
N GLU A 40 18.19 -13.70 -1.00
CA GLU A 40 18.08 -14.26 -2.36
C GLU A 40 19.45 -14.30 -3.04
N GLU A 41 20.20 -13.21 -3.00
CA GLU A 41 21.55 -13.11 -3.58
C GLU A 41 22.49 -14.18 -3.01
N ARG A 42 22.48 -14.37 -1.68
CA ARG A 42 23.29 -15.43 -1.04
C ARG A 42 22.95 -16.82 -1.53
N ILE A 43 21.67 -17.16 -1.71
CA ILE A 43 21.26 -18.48 -2.20
C ILE A 43 21.72 -18.70 -3.65
N LEU A 44 21.61 -17.67 -4.49
CA LEU A 44 22.05 -17.72 -5.88
C LEU A 44 23.58 -17.91 -6.00
N ASP A 45 24.34 -17.26 -5.12
CA ASP A 45 25.80 -17.30 -5.12
C ASP A 45 26.37 -18.60 -4.51
N SER A 46 25.72 -19.16 -3.49
CA SER A 46 26.27 -20.26 -2.69
C SER A 46 25.92 -21.67 -3.20
N SER A 47 25.07 -21.79 -4.23
CA SER A 47 24.41 -23.07 -4.59
C SER A 47 23.71 -23.74 -3.40
N GLU A 48 23.43 -23.00 -2.32
CA GLU A 48 22.68 -23.52 -1.18
C GLU A 48 21.26 -23.90 -1.62
N GLU A 49 20.75 -24.99 -1.07
CA GLU A 49 19.34 -25.32 -1.17
C GLU A 49 18.54 -24.26 -0.40
N GLY A 50 17.99 -23.29 -1.15
CA GLY A 50 17.20 -22.21 -0.61
C GLY A 50 15.87 -22.09 -1.35
N ASP A 51 14.78 -21.91 -0.60
CA ASP A 51 13.45 -21.76 -1.18
C ASP A 51 13.27 -20.33 -1.74
N LEU A 52 13.73 -20.14 -2.99
CA LEU A 52 13.53 -18.91 -3.76
C LEU A 52 12.05 -18.59 -3.95
N MET A 53 11.19 -19.61 -4.00
CA MET A 53 9.73 -19.44 -4.11
C MET A 53 9.17 -18.83 -2.82
N GLU A 54 9.61 -19.30 -1.65
CA GLU A 54 9.24 -18.71 -0.36
C GLU A 54 9.69 -17.25 -0.25
N ILE A 55 10.92 -16.94 -0.68
CA ILE A 55 11.43 -15.56 -0.68
C ILE A 55 10.59 -14.67 -1.59
N SER A 56 10.30 -15.12 -2.81
CA SER A 56 9.45 -14.40 -3.76
C SER A 56 8.06 -14.14 -3.17
N HIS A 57 7.44 -15.16 -2.56
CA HIS A 57 6.14 -15.03 -1.90
C HIS A 57 6.17 -13.98 -0.78
N LYS A 58 7.20 -13.98 0.07
CA LYS A 58 7.36 -12.99 1.15
C LYS A 58 7.53 -11.58 0.61
N LYS A 59 8.31 -11.39 -0.46
CA LYS A 59 8.48 -10.08 -1.12
C LYS A 59 7.15 -9.57 -1.69
N GLN A 60 6.38 -10.45 -2.30
CA GLN A 60 5.05 -10.11 -2.83
C GLN A 60 4.08 -9.77 -1.70
N GLU A 61 4.06 -10.55 -0.62
CA GLU A 61 3.21 -10.30 0.55
C GLU A 61 3.49 -8.92 1.17
N ILE A 62 4.76 -8.59 1.42
CA ILE A 62 5.17 -7.27 1.95
C ILE A 62 4.69 -6.14 1.02
N SER A 63 4.86 -6.32 -0.30
CA SER A 63 4.45 -5.33 -1.29
C SER A 63 2.94 -5.12 -1.28
N LEU A 64 2.16 -6.20 -1.31
CA LEU A 64 0.70 -6.17 -1.28
C LEU A 64 0.16 -5.55 0.01
N ILE A 65 0.73 -5.90 1.17
CA ILE A 65 0.35 -5.31 2.46
C ILE A 65 0.56 -3.80 2.41
N LEU A 66 1.73 -3.34 1.96
CA LEU A 66 2.04 -1.92 1.90
C LEU A 66 1.15 -1.18 0.89
N GLU A 67 0.94 -1.74 -0.29
CA GLU A 67 0.09 -1.18 -1.36
C GLU A 67 -1.37 -1.03 -0.95
N LYS A 68 -1.91 -2.01 -0.23
CA LYS A 68 -3.30 -1.97 0.24
C LYS A 68 -3.45 -1.28 1.60
N SER A 69 -2.35 -0.88 2.25
CA SER A 69 -2.38 -0.18 3.55
C SER A 69 -2.81 1.28 3.44
N ILE A 70 -3.10 1.90 4.59
CA ILE A 70 -3.38 3.34 4.68
C ILE A 70 -2.12 4.22 4.52
N CYS A 71 -0.93 3.63 4.39
CA CYS A 71 0.33 4.36 4.38
C CYS A 71 0.57 5.12 3.07
N LYS A 72 0.02 4.62 1.95
CA LYS A 72 0.08 5.27 0.64
C LYS A 72 -1.23 5.07 -0.11
N CYS A 73 -1.58 6.01 -0.98
CA CYS A 73 -2.70 5.83 -1.88
C CYS A 73 -2.40 4.71 -2.87
N TYR A 74 -3.32 3.75 -3.02
CA TYR A 74 -3.18 2.66 -3.97
C TYR A 74 -3.07 3.12 -5.44
N ASN A 75 -3.68 4.26 -5.79
CA ASN A 75 -3.66 4.81 -7.14
C ASN A 75 -2.48 5.76 -7.42
N CYS A 76 -2.30 6.80 -6.61
CA CYS A 76 -1.31 7.86 -6.88
C CYS A 76 -0.08 7.83 -5.96
N PHE A 77 0.04 6.84 -5.08
CA PHE A 77 1.14 6.63 -4.14
C PHE A 77 1.41 7.77 -3.13
N ARG A 78 0.64 8.86 -3.14
CA ARG A 78 0.72 9.93 -2.13
C ARG A 78 0.55 9.36 -0.72
N THR A 79 1.35 9.83 0.23
CA THR A 79 1.40 9.31 1.61
C THR A 79 0.90 10.33 2.64
N ASN A 80 0.85 11.61 2.26
CA ASN A 80 0.58 12.74 3.15
C ASN A 80 -0.86 13.28 3.07
N THR A 81 -1.75 12.55 2.41
CA THR A 81 -3.16 12.95 2.20
C THR A 81 -4.13 12.22 3.13
N ASP A 82 -5.32 12.77 3.26
CA ASP A 82 -6.45 12.04 3.86
C ASP A 82 -6.83 10.85 2.97
N MET A 83 -7.28 9.76 3.60
CA MET A 83 -7.50 8.48 2.92
C MET A 83 -8.93 7.97 3.14
N THR A 84 -9.47 7.30 2.13
CA THR A 84 -10.71 6.56 2.16
C THR A 84 -10.46 5.09 1.81
N TYR A 85 -10.98 4.19 2.64
CA TYR A 85 -10.98 2.75 2.39
C TYR A 85 -12.08 2.40 1.38
N ASN A 86 -11.69 1.76 0.28
CA ASN A 86 -12.60 1.17 -0.69
C ASN A 86 -12.83 -0.31 -0.33
N PRO A 87 -14.06 -0.71 0.02
CA PRO A 87 -14.35 -2.10 0.37
C PRO A 87 -14.32 -3.07 -0.83
N LEU A 88 -14.51 -2.59 -2.06
CA LEU A 88 -14.44 -3.41 -3.27
C LEU A 88 -12.98 -3.84 -3.53
N GLU A 89 -12.08 -2.87 -3.59
CA GLU A 89 -10.64 -3.09 -3.84
C GLU A 89 -9.88 -3.61 -2.61
N LYS A 90 -10.51 -3.52 -1.43
CA LYS A 90 -9.88 -3.78 -0.12
C LYS A 90 -8.57 -3.00 0.08
N ALA A 91 -8.56 -1.75 -0.39
CA ALA A 91 -7.39 -0.87 -0.40
C ALA A 91 -7.74 0.57 0.02
N TRP A 92 -6.72 1.34 0.40
CA TRP A 92 -6.88 2.75 0.75
C TRP A 92 -6.49 3.67 -0.41
N PHE A 93 -7.31 4.69 -0.62
CA PHE A 93 -7.14 5.71 -1.65
C PHE A 93 -7.07 7.08 -1.02
N CYS A 94 -6.32 8.02 -1.58
CA CYS A 94 -6.47 9.41 -1.17
C CYS A 94 -7.90 9.87 -1.47
N VAL A 95 -8.39 10.85 -0.71
CA VAL A 95 -9.75 11.36 -0.88
C VAL A 95 -10.03 11.81 -2.32
N ASP A 96 -9.04 12.35 -3.02
CA ASP A 96 -9.17 12.79 -4.41
C ASP A 96 -9.36 11.60 -5.35
N CYS A 97 -8.42 10.66 -5.40
CA CYS A 97 -8.55 9.48 -6.26
C CYS A 97 -9.81 8.66 -5.93
N TYR A 98 -10.22 8.59 -4.66
CA TYR A 98 -11.47 7.94 -4.29
C TYR A 98 -12.70 8.65 -4.89
N LYS A 99 -12.72 9.99 -4.94
CA LYS A 99 -13.81 10.73 -5.58
C LYS A 99 -13.86 10.44 -7.07
N ASP A 100 -12.70 10.43 -7.73
CA ASP A 100 -12.61 10.15 -9.17
C ASP A 100 -13.18 8.76 -9.46
N ILE A 101 -12.73 7.74 -8.73
CA ILE A 101 -13.24 6.36 -8.85
C ILE A 101 -14.76 6.30 -8.67
N ASN A 102 -15.32 6.96 -7.65
CA ASN A 102 -16.78 6.97 -7.45
C ASN A 102 -17.53 7.73 -8.55
N TYR A 103 -16.94 8.80 -9.08
CA TYR A 103 -17.56 9.55 -10.16
C TYR A 103 -17.73 8.65 -11.38
N TYR A 104 -16.67 7.96 -11.79
CA TYR A 104 -16.74 7.06 -12.93
C TYR A 104 -17.64 5.83 -12.70
N LEU A 105 -17.62 5.23 -11.50
CA LEU A 105 -18.51 4.11 -11.18
C LEU A 105 -19.99 4.50 -11.29
N LYS A 106 -20.33 5.74 -10.93
CA LYS A 106 -21.69 6.27 -11.10
C LYS A 106 -22.10 6.45 -12.56
N GLN A 107 -21.14 6.55 -13.48
CA GLN A 107 -21.38 6.66 -14.92
C GLN A 107 -21.51 5.29 -15.60
N GLY A 108 -21.57 4.19 -14.83
CA GLY A 108 -21.68 2.83 -15.37
C GLY A 108 -20.35 2.24 -15.85
N GLY A 109 -19.22 2.84 -15.50
CA GLY A 109 -17.91 2.24 -15.72
C GLY A 109 -17.64 1.11 -14.73
N ASP A 110 -16.91 0.08 -15.16
CA ASP A 110 -16.45 -1.00 -14.26
C ASP A 110 -15.23 -0.56 -13.42
N SER A 111 -15.18 -1.02 -12.17
CA SER A 111 -14.12 -0.72 -11.21
C SER A 111 -12.90 -1.59 -11.46
N LEU A 112 -11.93 -1.09 -12.24
CA LEU A 112 -10.56 -1.62 -12.29
C LEU A 112 -9.58 -0.46 -12.56
N LEU A 113 -9.51 0.52 -11.65
CA LEU A 113 -8.55 1.64 -11.65
C LEU A 113 -8.20 2.20 -13.04
N PHE A 114 -9.13 2.93 -13.67
CA PHE A 114 -9.07 3.70 -14.94
C PHE A 114 -7.96 3.38 -15.97
N PRO A 115 -8.36 3.19 -17.25
CA PRO A 115 -7.69 2.40 -18.29
C PRO A 115 -6.17 2.53 -18.41
#